data_AF-A0A1X9X5J2-F1
#
_entry.id   AF-A0A1X9X5J2-F1
#
_cell.length_a   1.000
_cell.length_b   1.000
_cell.length_c   1.000
_cell.angle_alpha   90.00
_cell.angle_beta   90.00
_cell.angle_gamma   90.00
#
_symmetry.space_group_name_H-M   'P 1'
#
loop_
_entity.id
_entity.type
_entity.pdbx_description
1 polymer ?
#
loop_
_entity_poly.entity_id
_entity_poly.type
_entity_poly.pdbx_seq_one_letter_code
_entity_poly.pdbx_strand_id
1 'polypeptide(L)' 'IGGHGDYVWETGKFANRPETDVETWFVRGGSASAVLYKFLQPGIYGYVNHNLIEA' A
#
# COMPACT_ATOMS: atom_id res chain seq x y z
N ILE A 1 -1.84 -3.76 7.89
CA ILE A 1 -1.92 -4.99 8.71
C ILE A 1 -3.28 -5.64 8.52
N GLY A 2 -3.31 -6.94 8.16
CA GLY A 2 -4.53 -7.72 7.93
C GLY A 2 -5.02 -7.77 6.48
N GLY A 3 -4.32 -7.13 5.55
CA GLY A 3 -4.61 -7.15 4.10
C GLY A 3 -3.34 -6.87 3.31
N HIS A 4 -3.46 -6.65 2.00
CA HIS A 4 -2.36 -6.33 1.09
C HIS A 4 -2.75 -5.21 0.13
N GLY A 5 -1.83 -4.78 -0.74
CA GLY A 5 -2.15 -4.02 -1.94
C GLY A 5 -2.40 -4.98 -3.10
N ASP A 6 -3.64 -5.07 -3.59
CA ASP A 6 -3.98 -5.88 -4.78
C ASP A 6 -3.25 -5.33 -6.01
N TYR A 7 -3.24 -4.00 -6.12
CA TYR A 7 -2.54 -3.25 -7.16
C TYR A 7 -1.88 -2.02 -6.55
N VAL A 8 -0.56 -1.90 -6.72
CA VAL A 8 0.25 -0.83 -6.13
C VAL A 8 1.01 -0.09 -7.22
N TRP A 9 0.80 1.22 -7.29
CA TRP A 9 1.66 2.16 -8.00
C TRP A 9 2.54 2.88 -6.99
N GLU A 10 3.63 2.22 -6.57
CA GLU A 10 4.55 2.76 -5.57
C GLU A 10 5.09 4.14 -5.97
N THR A 11 5.34 4.38 -7.27
CA THR A 11 5.85 5.67 -7.78
C THR A 11 4.75 6.64 -8.26
N GLY A 12 3.48 6.25 -8.13
CA GLY A 12 2.32 7.09 -8.46
C GLY A 12 2.15 7.40 -9.95
N LYS A 13 2.68 6.58 -10.85
CA LYS A 13 2.58 6.76 -12.31
C LYS A 13 1.67 5.69 -12.91
N PHE A 14 0.41 6.05 -13.19
CA PHE A 14 -0.59 5.09 -13.68
C PHE A 14 -0.30 4.49 -15.07
N ALA A 15 0.57 5.12 -15.87
CA ALA A 15 1.03 4.56 -17.14
C ALA A 15 1.94 3.33 -16.94
N ASN A 16 2.58 3.20 -15.77
CA ASN A 16 3.34 2.01 -15.43
C ASN A 16 2.38 0.90 -14.96
N ARG A 17 2.72 -0.36 -15.24
CA ARG A 17 1.98 -1.49 -14.69
C ARG A 17 2.12 -1.51 -13.16
N PRO A 18 1.03 -1.67 -12.40
CA PRO A 18 1.12 -1.81 -10.95
C PRO A 18 1.82 -3.12 -10.55
N GLU A 19 2.41 -3.11 -9.37
CA GLU A 19 2.76 -4.32 -8.63
C GLU A 19 1.51 -4.94 -8.01
N THR A 20 1.54 -6.24 -7.73
CA THR A 20 0.40 -6.99 -7.22
C THR A 20 0.78 -7.79 -5.98
N ASP A 21 -0.18 -7.99 -5.07
CA ASP A 21 -0.01 -8.78 -3.84
C ASP A 21 1.13 -8.27 -2.94
N VAL A 22 1.17 -6.94 -2.77
CA VAL A 22 2.25 -6.26 -2.04
C VAL A 22 1.85 -6.07 -0.57
N GLU A 23 2.65 -6.61 0.36
CA GLU A 23 2.40 -6.47 1.81
C GLU A 23 2.68 -5.04 2.32
N THR A 24 3.76 -4.42 1.85
CA THR A 24 4.19 -3.05 2.20
C THR A 24 4.89 -2.43 0.99
N TRP A 25 4.71 -1.12 0.77
CA TRP A 25 5.33 -0.38 -0.35
C TRP A 25 5.99 0.91 0.15
N PHE A 26 6.92 1.45 -0.64
CA PHE A 26 7.73 2.60 -0.27
C PHE A 26 7.33 3.89 -0.99
N VAL A 27 6.76 4.84 -0.24
CA VAL A 27 6.51 6.20 -0.74
C VAL A 27 7.78 7.04 -0.58
N ARG A 28 8.47 7.33 -1.68
CA ARG A 28 9.66 8.22 -1.66
C ARG A 28 9.25 9.62 -1.21
N GLY A 29 10.09 10.27 -0.39
CA GLY A 29 9.86 11.67 0.01
C GLY A 29 9.72 12.60 -1.21
N GLY A 30 8.72 13.49 -1.17
CA GLY A 30 8.40 14.37 -2.31
C GLY A 30 7.62 13.69 -3.45
N SER A 31 7.04 12.50 -3.21
CA SER A 31 6.20 11.79 -4.16
C SER A 31 4.86 11.36 -3.55
N ALA A 32 3.98 10.81 -4.38
CA ALA A 32 2.74 10.19 -3.97
C ALA A 32 2.64 8.80 -4.61
N SER A 33 1.96 7.88 -3.93
CA SER A 33 1.69 6.52 -4.38
C SER A 33 0.18 6.28 -4.37
N ALA A 34 -0.26 5.24 -5.07
CA ALA A 34 -1.66 4.82 -5.07
C ALA A 34 -1.76 3.30 -4.92
N VAL A 35 -2.75 2.84 -4.15
CA VAL A 35 -3.02 1.43 -3.89
C VAL A 35 -4.50 1.15 -4.00
N LEU A 36 -4.84 0.00 -4.58
CA LEU A 36 -6.16 -0.60 -4.53
C LEU A 36 -6.12 -1.88 -3.70
N TYR A 37 -7.12 -2.06 -2.85
CA TYR A 37 -7.34 -3.28 -2.08
C TYR A 37 -8.84 -3.57 -2.01
N LYS A 38 -9.23 -4.81 -2.33
CA LYS A 38 -10.57 -5.32 -2.08
C LYS A 38 -10.60 -6.01 -0.72
N PHE A 39 -11.33 -5.43 0.23
CA PHE A 39 -11.55 -6.08 1.52
C PHE A 39 -12.27 -7.42 1.36
N LEU A 40 -11.66 -8.49 1.87
CA LEU A 40 -12.22 -9.85 1.85
C LEU A 40 -12.78 -10.30 3.19
N GLN A 41 -12.38 -9.67 4.29
CA GLN A 41 -12.82 -10.01 5.64
C GLN A 41 -13.36 -8.77 6.37
N PRO A 42 -14.35 -8.91 7.26
CA PRO A 42 -14.74 -7.85 8.18
C PRO A 42 -13.68 -7.69 9.30
N GLY A 43 -13.70 -6.55 9.99
CA GLY A 43 -12.83 -6.30 11.15
C GLY A 43 -12.18 -4.92 11.14
N ILE A 44 -11.32 -4.68 12.14
CA ILE A 44 -10.52 -3.45 12.25
C ILE A 44 -9.15 -3.70 11.62
N TYR A 45 -8.69 -2.75 10.80
CA TYR A 45 -7.42 -2.82 10.07
C TYR A 45 -6.52 -1.64 10.46
N GLY A 46 -5.23 -1.90 10.62
CA GLY A 46 -4.21 -0.86 10.78
C GLY A 46 -3.57 -0.51 9.44
N TYR A 47 -3.69 0.73 9.00
CA TYR A 47 -2.92 1.31 7.89
C TYR A 47 -1.82 2.21 8.45
N VAL A 48 -0.56 1.82 8.28
CA VAL A 48 0.56 2.37 9.05
C VAL A 48 1.81 2.52 8.19
N ASN A 49 2.72 3.38 8.62
CA ASN A 49 4.13 3.23 8.26
C ASN A 49 4.67 1.98 8.97
N HIS A 50 5.26 1.05 8.23
CA HIS A 50 5.73 -0.21 8.79
C HIS A 50 7.06 -0.11 9.57
N ASN A 51 7.57 1.11 9.77
CA ASN A 51 8.48 1.43 10.87
C ASN A 51 7.67 1.65 12.18
N LEU A 52 7.45 0.58 12.93
CA LEU A 52 6.57 0.59 14.11
C LEU A 52 7.11 1.38 15.31
N ILE A 53 8.35 1.86 15.25
CA ILE A 53 8.93 2.73 16.29
C ILE A 53 8.44 4.18 16.12
N GLU A 54 8.00 4.55 14.91
CA GLU A 54 7.59 5.91 14.54
C GLU A 54 6.07 6.06 14.33
N ALA A 55 5.30 4.98 14.49
CA ALA A 55 3.88 4.90 14.16
C ALA A 55 2.94 5.36 15.30
#